data_AF-A0A972BXG6-F1
#
_entry.id   AF-A0A972BXG6-F1
#
_cell.length_a   1.000
_cell.length_b   1.000
_cell.length_c   1.000
_cell.angle_alpha   90.00
_cell.angle_beta   90.00
_cell.angle_gamma   90.00
#
_symmetry.space_group_name_H-M   'P 1'
#
loop_
_entity.id
_entity.type
_entity.pdbx_description
1 polymer ?
#
loop_
_entity_poly.entity_id
_entity_poly.type
_entity_poly.pdbx_seq_one_letter_code
_entity_poly.pdbx_strand_id
1 'polypeptide(L)'
;MQENLREGWGNLLREEGHISSWQLGALLGSFLIGTSTIIRPTTQAGRDTWLAYLFALIAGLAVAWLCFALTQRLEVPTIQGIFATLGHYMGAPLALLYLWYYLYLCALVLRKISELYVTAVMPETPILVFAGVIVLLAAISVWSGLEIIGRLAELFFPFIALAILISHVLILATPNLVHWEHLTPVLDRGIKPVLRATLSILTFPFAETILFANVLPFTLIQRNHGGW
;
A
#
# COMPACT_ATOMS: atom_id res chain seq x y z
N MET A 1 8.10 -29.84 -11.76
CA MET A 1 6.88 -29.19 -11.23
C MET A 1 7.04 -27.68 -11.05
N GLN A 2 8.09 -27.20 -10.36
CA GLN A 2 8.35 -25.75 -10.26
C GLN A 2 8.67 -25.09 -11.61
N GLU A 3 9.34 -25.78 -12.52
CA GLU A 3 9.71 -25.28 -13.85
C GLU A 3 8.48 -25.03 -14.75
N ASN A 4 7.56 -25.99 -14.87
CA ASN A 4 6.27 -25.79 -15.57
C ASN A 4 5.41 -24.68 -14.96
N LEU A 5 5.46 -24.48 -13.63
CA LEU A 5 4.75 -23.38 -13.00
C LEU A 5 5.38 -22.03 -13.38
N ARG A 6 6.71 -21.94 -13.38
CA ARG A 6 7.44 -20.73 -13.82
C ARG A 6 7.17 -20.40 -15.28
N GLU A 7 7.13 -21.40 -16.16
CA GLU A 7 6.79 -21.18 -17.57
C GLU A 7 5.34 -20.73 -17.77
N GLY A 8 4.38 -21.37 -17.09
CA GLY A 8 2.96 -20.97 -17.15
C GLY A 8 2.73 -19.54 -16.66
N TRP A 9 3.37 -19.14 -15.56
CA TRP A 9 3.35 -17.77 -15.07
C TRP A 9 4.10 -16.82 -16.00
N GLY A 10 5.23 -17.23 -16.57
CA GLY A 10 5.96 -16.45 -17.56
C GLY A 10 5.09 -16.09 -18.78
N ASN A 11 4.20 -16.99 -19.20
CA ASN A 11 3.26 -16.74 -20.29
C ASN A 11 2.10 -15.82 -19.86
N LEU A 12 1.50 -16.02 -18.69
CA LEU A 12 0.47 -15.12 -18.14
C LEU A 12 0.99 -13.69 -17.96
N LEU A 13 2.21 -13.54 -17.44
CA LEU A 13 2.87 -12.24 -17.24
C LEU A 13 3.16 -11.52 -18.57
N ARG A 14 3.28 -12.26 -19.68
CA ARG A 14 3.40 -11.68 -21.03
C ARG A 14 2.04 -11.28 -21.61
N GLU A 15 0.97 -11.98 -21.25
CA GLU A 15 -0.39 -11.72 -21.74
C GLU A 15 -1.10 -10.56 -21.00
N GLU A 16 -0.90 -10.40 -19.69
CA GLU A 16 -1.59 -9.39 -18.88
C GLU A 16 -0.92 -7.99 -18.87
N GLY A 17 0.17 -7.82 -19.62
CA GLY A 17 0.87 -6.55 -19.80
C GLY A 17 1.90 -6.24 -18.70
N HIS A 18 2.94 -5.51 -19.09
CA HIS A 18 4.04 -5.14 -18.19
C HIS A 18 3.86 -3.72 -17.66
N ILE A 19 4.23 -3.49 -16.42
CA ILE A 19 4.30 -2.15 -15.82
C ILE A 19 5.75 -1.73 -15.60
N SER A 20 6.04 -0.43 -15.73
CA SER A 20 7.38 0.11 -15.49
C SER A 20 7.69 0.24 -14.00
N SER A 21 8.98 0.32 -13.63
CA SER A 21 9.39 0.60 -12.24
C SER A 21 8.80 1.91 -11.70
N TRP A 22 8.62 2.90 -12.57
CA TRP A 22 7.99 4.17 -12.20
C TRP A 22 6.49 4.01 -11.93
N GLN A 23 5.77 3.26 -12.78
CA GLN A 23 4.36 2.94 -12.57
C GLN A 23 4.13 2.15 -11.28
N LEU A 24 4.99 1.18 -10.98
CA LEU A 24 4.97 0.48 -9.70
C LEU A 24 5.19 1.41 -8.52
N GLY A 25 6.18 2.31 -8.61
CA GLY A 25 6.45 3.33 -7.60
C GLY A 25 5.26 4.27 -7.38
N ALA A 26 4.63 4.71 -8.46
CA ALA A 26 3.42 5.54 -8.43
C ALA A 26 2.23 4.80 -7.79
N LEU A 27 2.06 3.51 -8.10
CA LEU A 27 1.03 2.66 -7.48
C LEU A 27 1.27 2.48 -5.98
N LEU A 28 2.48 2.12 -5.59
CA LEU A 28 2.88 1.95 -4.17
C LEU A 28 2.71 3.27 -3.40
N GLY A 29 3.18 4.38 -3.97
CA GLY A 29 3.06 5.70 -3.36
C GLY A 29 1.60 6.12 -3.19
N SER A 30 0.78 5.96 -4.23
CA SER A 30 -0.66 6.26 -4.18
C SER A 30 -1.38 5.40 -3.14
N PHE A 31 -1.04 4.11 -3.07
CA PHE A 31 -1.59 3.17 -2.09
C PHE A 31 -1.26 3.60 -0.65
N LEU A 32 0.01 3.92 -0.36
CA LEU A 32 0.44 4.35 0.97
C LEU A 32 -0.20 5.67 1.41
N ILE A 33 -0.37 6.62 0.49
CA ILE A 33 -0.95 7.94 0.78
C ILE A 33 -2.47 7.85 0.99
N GLY A 34 -3.17 7.07 0.18
CA GLY A 34 -4.63 7.12 0.08
C GLY A 34 -5.36 6.96 1.42
N THR A 35 -5.24 5.80 2.05
CA THR A 35 -5.98 5.48 3.28
C THR A 35 -5.35 6.12 4.52
N SER A 36 -4.04 6.36 4.53
CA SER A 36 -3.33 6.97 5.66
C SER A 36 -3.62 8.46 5.83
N THR A 37 -4.01 9.16 4.75
CA THR A 37 -4.45 10.57 4.83
C THR A 37 -5.84 10.67 5.48
N ILE A 38 -6.68 9.66 5.30
CA ILE A 38 -8.05 9.60 5.82
C ILE A 38 -8.06 9.13 7.28
N ILE A 39 -7.23 8.14 7.60
CA ILE A 39 -7.17 7.49 8.91
C ILE A 39 -5.99 8.06 9.68
N ARG A 40 -6.25 8.79 10.77
CA ARG A 40 -5.20 9.23 11.71
C ARG A 40 -4.60 8.02 12.44
N PRO A 41 -3.38 7.55 12.11
CA PRO A 41 -2.77 6.45 12.81
C PRO A 41 -2.20 7.01 14.12
N THR A 42 -2.97 6.81 15.19
CA THR A 42 -2.58 6.97 16.59
C THR A 42 -2.45 8.40 17.14
N THR A 43 -3.25 8.66 18.18
CA THR A 43 -3.11 9.81 19.08
C THR A 43 -2.10 9.56 20.22
N GLN A 44 -1.52 8.35 20.27
CA GLN A 44 -0.79 7.84 21.43
C GLN A 44 0.53 8.59 21.67
N ALA A 45 1.25 8.95 20.61
CA ALA A 45 2.51 9.70 20.70
C ALA A 45 2.29 11.23 20.83
N GLY A 46 1.05 11.72 20.69
CA GLY A 46 0.75 13.15 20.81
C GLY A 46 1.61 13.99 19.87
N ARG A 47 2.39 14.91 20.43
CA ARG A 47 3.32 15.76 19.67
C ARG A 47 4.52 15.01 19.09
N ASP A 48 4.91 13.88 19.66
CA ASP A 48 6.05 13.06 19.21
C ASP A 48 5.68 12.11 18.05
N THR A 49 4.47 12.25 17.47
CA THR A 49 4.00 11.39 16.37
C THR A 49 4.91 11.46 15.14
N TRP A 50 5.57 12.60 14.90
CA TRP A 50 6.54 12.73 13.80
C TRP A 50 7.73 11.76 13.94
N LEU A 51 8.24 11.54 15.16
CA LEU A 51 9.27 10.52 15.43
C LEU A 51 8.75 9.12 15.15
N ALA A 52 7.48 8.86 15.52
CA ALA A 52 6.87 7.57 15.30
C ALA A 52 6.80 7.21 13.80
N TYR A 53 6.46 8.19 12.95
CA TYR A 53 6.49 8.05 11.49
C TYR A 53 7.90 7.81 10.94
N LEU A 54 8.93 8.48 11.47
CA LEU A 54 10.32 8.25 11.04
C LEU A 54 10.79 6.83 11.37
N PHE A 55 10.54 6.35 12.58
CA PHE A 55 10.88 4.96 12.94
C PHE A 55 10.07 3.95 12.14
N ALA A 56 8.79 4.23 11.88
CA ALA A 56 7.94 3.36 11.08
C ALA A 56 8.39 3.33 9.62
N LEU A 57 8.88 4.44 9.07
CA LEU A 57 9.46 4.49 7.72
C LEU A 57 10.69 3.59 7.62
N ILE A 58 11.62 3.66 8.57
CA ILE A 58 12.82 2.82 8.59
C ILE A 58 12.43 1.34 8.66
N ALA A 59 11.52 0.98 9.56
CA ALA A 59 11.04 -0.39 9.69
C ALA A 59 10.25 -0.85 8.45
N GLY A 60 9.44 0.03 7.86
CA GLY A 60 8.67 -0.22 6.64
C GLY A 60 9.56 -0.46 5.42
N LEU A 61 10.66 0.29 5.28
CA LEU A 61 11.67 0.05 4.25
C LEU A 61 12.33 -1.33 4.41
N ALA A 62 12.59 -1.77 5.65
CA ALA A 62 13.10 -3.12 5.89
C ALA A 62 12.10 -4.21 5.49
N VAL A 63 10.80 -4.01 5.76
CA VAL A 63 9.73 -4.92 5.33
C VAL A 63 9.62 -4.96 3.81
N ALA A 64 9.63 -3.80 3.15
CA ALA A 64 9.58 -3.71 1.69
C ALA A 64 10.79 -4.39 1.03
N TRP A 65 11.99 -4.20 1.59
CA TRP A 65 13.21 -4.88 1.14
C TRP A 65 13.11 -6.40 1.28
N LEU A 66 12.58 -6.90 2.41
CA LEU A 66 12.35 -8.32 2.61
C LEU A 66 11.38 -8.89 1.58
N CYS A 67 10.27 -8.21 1.32
CA CYS A 67 9.28 -8.62 0.32
C CYS A 67 9.89 -8.67 -1.08
N PHE A 68 10.69 -7.65 -1.43
CA PHE A 68 11.41 -7.59 -2.70
C PHE A 68 12.41 -8.75 -2.86
N ALA A 69 13.23 -9.00 -1.84
CA ALA A 69 14.21 -10.08 -1.84
C ALA A 69 13.56 -11.47 -1.95
N LEU A 70 12.42 -11.69 -1.28
CA LEU A 70 11.65 -12.92 -1.40
C LEU A 70 11.08 -13.10 -2.81
N THR A 71 10.52 -12.03 -3.38
CA THR A 71 9.93 -12.08 -4.72
C THR A 71 10.97 -12.38 -5.80
N GLN A 72 12.17 -11.78 -5.69
CA GLN A 72 13.29 -12.09 -6.60
C GLN A 72 13.76 -13.54 -6.53
N ARG A 73 13.69 -14.18 -5.36
CA ARG A 73 14.11 -15.58 -5.20
C ARG A 73 13.06 -16.56 -5.71
N LEU A 74 11.79 -16.28 -5.45
CA LEU A 74 10.69 -17.19 -5.76
C LEU A 74 10.28 -17.10 -7.23
N GLU A 75 10.32 -15.89 -7.82
CA GLU A 75 9.90 -15.59 -9.20
C GLU A 75 8.46 -16.04 -9.51
N VAL A 76 7.66 -16.22 -8.46
CA VAL A 76 6.24 -16.61 -8.53
C VAL A 76 5.43 -15.75 -7.55
N PRO A 77 4.13 -15.55 -7.81
CA PRO A 77 3.21 -14.92 -6.87
C PRO A 77 3.24 -15.53 -5.46
N THR A 78 2.87 -14.73 -4.46
CA THR A 78 3.08 -15.02 -3.04
C THR A 78 2.43 -16.34 -2.61
N ILE A 79 1.21 -16.63 -3.08
CA ILE A 79 0.50 -17.87 -2.74
C ILE A 79 1.23 -19.11 -3.27
N GLN A 80 1.72 -19.09 -4.52
CA GLN A 80 2.50 -20.24 -5.02
C GLN A 80 3.85 -20.33 -4.34
N GLY A 81 4.47 -19.20 -3.99
CA GLY A 81 5.68 -19.17 -3.18
C GLY A 81 5.51 -19.85 -1.82
N ILE A 82 4.35 -19.64 -1.16
CA ILE A 82 3.99 -20.31 0.09
C ILE A 82 3.93 -21.83 -0.11
N PHE A 83 3.19 -22.31 -1.11
CA PHE A 83 3.07 -23.74 -1.39
C PHE A 83 4.40 -24.37 -1.84
N ALA A 84 5.20 -23.66 -2.61
CA ALA A 84 6.52 -24.11 -3.08
C ALA A 84 7.52 -24.26 -1.93
N THR A 85 7.39 -23.46 -0.87
CA THR A 85 8.33 -23.46 0.27
C THR A 85 7.90 -24.40 1.39
N LEU A 86 6.61 -24.40 1.73
CA LEU A 86 6.06 -25.11 2.89
C LEU A 86 5.32 -26.41 2.52
N GLY A 87 5.18 -26.70 1.22
CA GLY A 87 4.37 -27.81 0.72
C GLY A 87 2.87 -27.58 0.94
N HIS A 88 2.06 -28.58 0.60
CA HIS A 88 0.60 -28.46 0.67
C HIS A 88 0.08 -28.36 2.11
N TYR A 89 0.61 -29.19 3.03
CA TYR A 89 0.07 -29.31 4.39
C TYR A 89 0.29 -28.05 5.25
N MET A 90 1.49 -27.47 5.22
CA MET A 90 1.78 -26.22 5.95
C MET A 90 1.48 -24.97 5.10
N GLY A 91 1.57 -25.09 3.77
CA GLY A 91 1.27 -23.98 2.86
C GLY A 91 -0.21 -23.64 2.77
N ALA A 92 -1.11 -24.63 2.81
CA ALA A 92 -2.56 -24.39 2.73
C ALA A 92 -3.11 -23.45 3.82
N PRO A 93 -2.86 -23.69 5.13
CA PRO A 93 -3.35 -22.79 6.17
C PRO A 93 -2.74 -21.39 6.05
N LEU A 94 -1.47 -21.27 5.66
CA LEU A 94 -0.81 -19.97 5.50
C LEU A 94 -1.32 -19.20 4.27
N ALA A 95 -1.55 -19.89 3.15
CA ALA A 95 -2.17 -19.32 1.96
C ALA A 95 -3.60 -18.85 2.22
N LEU A 96 -4.37 -19.63 3.00
CA LEU A 96 -5.72 -19.25 3.40
C LEU A 96 -5.71 -18.02 4.32
N LEU A 97 -4.80 -17.97 5.29
CA LEU A 97 -4.61 -16.81 6.16
C LEU A 97 -4.23 -15.56 5.35
N TYR A 98 -3.34 -15.71 4.38
CA TYR A 98 -2.94 -14.64 3.47
C TYR A 98 -4.12 -14.13 2.64
N LEU A 99 -4.93 -15.03 2.06
CA LEU A 99 -6.12 -14.67 1.30
C LEU A 99 -7.17 -13.98 2.18
N TRP A 100 -7.39 -14.49 3.39
CA TRP A 100 -8.31 -13.87 4.35
C TRP A 100 -7.85 -12.46 4.73
N TYR A 101 -6.55 -12.26 4.96
CA TYR A 101 -5.97 -10.94 5.21
C TYR A 101 -6.20 -9.99 4.03
N TYR A 102 -6.01 -10.45 2.79
CA TYR A 102 -6.27 -9.67 1.59
C TYR A 102 -7.73 -9.21 1.51
N LEU A 103 -8.67 -10.14 1.69
CA LEU A 103 -10.11 -9.86 1.66
C LEU A 103 -10.53 -8.90 2.79
N TYR A 104 -9.99 -9.10 3.99
CA TYR A 104 -10.21 -8.22 5.12
C TYR A 104 -9.75 -6.78 4.82
N LEU A 105 -8.56 -6.62 4.24
CA LEU A 105 -8.05 -5.31 3.84
C LEU A 105 -8.93 -4.66 2.75
N CYS A 106 -9.32 -5.40 1.72
CA CYS A 106 -10.24 -4.88 0.69
C CYS A 106 -11.55 -4.37 1.31
N ALA A 107 -12.16 -5.15 2.20
CA ALA A 107 -13.39 -4.76 2.89
C ALA A 107 -13.18 -3.52 3.78
N LEU A 108 -12.04 -3.43 4.47
CA LEU A 108 -11.69 -2.30 5.31
C LEU A 108 -11.52 -1.02 4.49
N VAL A 109 -10.78 -1.06 3.38
CA VAL A 109 -10.59 0.08 2.48
C VAL A 109 -11.92 0.53 1.88
N LEU A 110 -12.72 -0.42 1.37
CA LEU A 110 -14.04 -0.14 0.80
C LEU A 110 -14.94 0.58 1.81
N ARG A 111 -14.99 0.07 3.05
CA ARG A 111 -15.78 0.65 4.14
C ARG A 111 -15.29 2.06 4.48
N LYS A 112 -13.98 2.25 4.62
CA LYS A 112 -13.39 3.54 5.01
C LYS A 112 -13.60 4.64 3.99
N ILE A 113 -13.42 4.31 2.70
CA ILE A 113 -13.69 5.28 1.63
C ILE A 113 -15.18 5.58 1.58
N SER A 114 -16.05 4.57 1.66
CA SER A 114 -17.51 4.81 1.63
C SER A 114 -17.98 5.66 2.83
N GLU A 115 -17.44 5.43 4.03
CA GLU A 115 -17.68 6.26 5.21
C GLU A 115 -17.23 7.70 5.00
N LEU A 116 -16.06 7.93 4.37
CA LEU A 116 -15.59 9.28 4.05
C LEU A 116 -16.59 10.03 3.16
N TYR A 117 -17.11 9.39 2.12
CA TYR A 117 -18.07 10.03 1.21
C TYR A 117 -19.39 10.37 1.89
N VAL A 118 -19.95 9.46 2.70
CA VAL A 118 -21.17 9.73 3.46
C VAL A 118 -20.92 10.82 4.49
N THR A 119 -19.77 10.86 5.16
CA THR A 119 -19.52 11.85 6.22
C THR A 119 -19.16 13.24 5.69
N ALA A 120 -18.43 13.33 4.58
CA ALA A 120 -17.85 14.59 4.11
C ALA A 120 -18.47 15.15 2.82
N VAL A 121 -19.15 14.32 2.01
CA VAL A 121 -19.57 14.71 0.65
C VAL A 121 -21.08 14.65 0.47
N MET A 122 -21.71 13.50 0.72
CA MET A 122 -23.16 13.30 0.57
C MET A 122 -23.74 12.49 1.75
N PRO A 123 -24.07 13.16 2.86
CA PRO A 123 -24.59 12.51 4.08
C PRO A 123 -25.92 11.79 3.93
N GLU A 124 -26.77 12.27 3.02
CA GLU A 124 -28.09 11.70 2.79
C GLU A 124 -28.05 10.43 1.90
N THR A 125 -26.92 10.16 1.25
CA THR A 125 -26.78 9.00 0.36
C THR A 125 -26.40 7.75 1.17
N PRO A 126 -27.11 6.61 1.01
CA PRO A 126 -26.77 5.39 1.71
C PRO A 126 -25.36 4.89 1.37
N ILE A 127 -24.63 4.43 2.37
CA ILE A 127 -23.25 3.92 2.22
C ILE A 127 -23.13 2.79 1.17
N LEU A 128 -24.19 1.99 1.01
CA LEU A 128 -24.23 0.89 0.05
C LEU A 128 -24.09 1.38 -1.40
N VAL A 129 -24.57 2.59 -1.72
CA VAL A 129 -24.44 3.19 -3.06
C VAL A 129 -22.97 3.44 -3.36
N PHE A 130 -22.24 4.09 -2.44
CA PHE A 130 -20.81 4.33 -2.59
C PHE A 130 -20.01 3.03 -2.66
N ALA A 131 -20.30 2.08 -1.78
CA ALA A 131 -19.64 0.78 -1.80
C ALA A 131 -19.86 0.05 -3.15
N GLY A 132 -21.09 0.05 -3.66
CA GLY A 132 -21.43 -0.55 -4.95
C GLY A 132 -20.70 0.11 -6.12
N VAL A 133 -20.64 1.44 -6.15
CA VAL A 133 -19.92 2.18 -7.20
C VAL A 133 -18.42 1.89 -7.14
N ILE A 134 -17.81 1.89 -5.95
CA ILE A 134 -16.37 1.59 -5.80
C ILE A 134 -16.05 0.17 -6.26
N VAL A 135 -16.88 -0.83 -5.89
CA VAL A 135 -16.71 -2.21 -6.32
C VAL A 135 -16.89 -2.35 -7.84
N LEU A 136 -17.87 -1.67 -8.43
CA LEU A 136 -18.07 -1.66 -9.88
C LEU A 136 -16.85 -1.07 -10.61
N LEU A 137 -16.34 0.06 -10.15
CA LEU A 137 -15.13 0.68 -10.71
C LEU A 137 -13.91 -0.24 -10.56
N ALA A 138 -13.73 -0.89 -9.40
CA ALA A 138 -12.66 -1.85 -9.19
C ALA A 138 -12.78 -3.05 -10.16
N ALA A 139 -13.98 -3.57 -10.40
CA ALA A 139 -14.21 -4.65 -11.35
C ALA A 139 -13.85 -4.23 -12.79
N ILE A 140 -14.20 -3.01 -13.19
CA ILE A 140 -13.82 -2.43 -14.49
C ILE A 140 -12.30 -2.26 -14.57
N SER A 141 -11.65 -1.78 -13.51
CA SER A 141 -10.19 -1.63 -13.44
C SER A 141 -9.47 -2.96 -13.59
N VAL A 142 -9.93 -4.01 -12.90
CA VAL A 142 -9.36 -5.36 -13.04
C VAL A 142 -9.57 -5.90 -14.45
N TRP A 143 -10.76 -5.70 -15.04
CA TRP A 143 -11.03 -6.11 -16.41
C TRP A 143 -10.17 -5.39 -17.46
N SER A 144 -9.76 -4.15 -17.15
CA SER A 144 -8.87 -3.34 -17.99
C SER A 144 -7.40 -3.77 -17.91
N GLY A 145 -7.03 -4.65 -16.97
CA GLY A 145 -5.67 -5.15 -16.81
C GLY A 145 -4.73 -4.21 -16.04
N LEU A 146 -3.60 -4.77 -15.59
CA LEU A 146 -2.64 -4.10 -14.71
C LEU A 146 -1.94 -2.92 -15.37
N GLU A 147 -1.68 -2.99 -16.68
CA GLU A 147 -1.01 -1.92 -17.43
C GLU A 147 -1.82 -0.61 -17.40
N ILE A 148 -3.15 -0.69 -17.56
CA ILE A 148 -4.03 0.48 -17.53
C ILE A 148 -4.03 1.10 -16.13
N ILE A 149 -4.08 0.27 -15.08
CA ILE A 149 -3.98 0.72 -13.68
C ILE A 149 -2.65 1.43 -13.44
N GLY A 150 -1.53 0.88 -13.94
CA GLY A 150 -0.20 1.48 -13.85
C GLY A 150 -0.12 2.84 -14.55
N ARG A 151 -0.64 2.95 -15.78
CA ARG A 151 -0.67 4.22 -16.55
C ARG A 151 -1.52 5.29 -15.86
N LEU A 152 -2.67 4.91 -15.29
CA LEU A 152 -3.50 5.84 -14.51
C LEU A 152 -2.77 6.29 -13.25
N ALA A 153 -2.11 5.38 -12.53
CA ALA A 153 -1.33 5.76 -11.34
C ALA A 153 -0.18 6.72 -11.69
N GLU A 154 0.55 6.46 -12.77
CA GLU A 154 1.58 7.37 -13.28
C GLU A 154 1.02 8.76 -13.64
N LEU A 155 -0.17 8.82 -14.24
CA LEU A 155 -0.84 10.06 -14.57
C LEU A 155 -1.30 10.83 -13.31
N PHE A 156 -1.92 10.16 -12.35
CA PHE A 156 -2.53 10.80 -11.17
C PHE A 156 -1.53 11.09 -10.05
N PHE A 157 -0.46 10.32 -9.92
CA PHE A 157 0.49 10.47 -8.81
C PHE A 157 1.13 11.86 -8.71
N PRO A 158 1.55 12.52 -9.81
CA PRO A 158 2.03 13.91 -9.75
C PRO A 158 0.99 14.89 -9.20
N PHE A 159 -0.30 14.70 -9.51
CA PHE A 159 -1.37 15.55 -8.98
C PHE A 159 -1.56 15.34 -7.49
N ILE A 160 -1.47 14.11 -7.00
CA ILE A 160 -1.51 13.79 -5.56
C ILE A 160 -0.33 14.46 -4.85
N ALA A 161 0.89 14.29 -5.38
CA ALA A 161 2.08 14.90 -4.81
C ALA A 161 2.00 16.43 -4.81
N LEU A 162 1.49 17.03 -5.89
CA LEU A 162 1.27 18.47 -5.99
C LEU A 162 0.21 18.96 -5.00
N ALA A 163 -0.89 18.24 -4.83
CA ALA A 163 -1.94 18.59 -3.87
C ALA A 163 -1.39 18.59 -2.42
N ILE A 164 -0.58 17.59 -2.06
CA ILE A 164 0.11 17.53 -0.77
C ILE A 164 1.12 18.67 -0.63
N LEU A 165 1.89 18.97 -1.67
CA LEU A 165 2.85 20.07 -1.64
C LEU A 165 2.13 21.41 -1.43
N ILE A 166 1.07 21.68 -2.19
CA ILE A 166 0.26 22.88 -2.07
C ILE A 166 -0.35 22.97 -0.67
N SER A 167 -0.89 21.87 -0.12
CA SER A 167 -1.45 21.91 1.23
C SER A 167 -0.42 22.30 2.28
N HIS A 168 0.81 21.79 2.19
CA HIS A 168 1.89 22.18 3.10
C HIS A 168 2.32 23.63 2.90
N VAL A 169 2.45 24.09 1.66
CA VAL A 169 2.77 25.49 1.35
C VAL A 169 1.71 26.43 1.91
N LEU A 170 0.42 26.12 1.75
CA LEU A 170 -0.69 26.90 2.30
C LEU A 170 -0.66 26.93 3.83
N ILE A 171 -0.36 25.81 4.47
CA ILE A 171 -0.22 25.74 5.93
C ILE A 171 0.90 26.66 6.42
N LEU A 172 2.07 26.62 5.77
CA LEU A 172 3.23 27.44 6.12
C LEU A 172 3.03 28.93 5.79
N ALA A 173 2.29 29.24 4.72
CA ALA A 173 2.02 30.61 4.30
C ALA A 173 0.95 31.29 5.15
N THR A 174 0.11 30.53 5.86
CA THR A 174 -0.96 31.07 6.72
C THR A 174 -0.36 31.58 8.03
N PRO A 175 -0.42 32.91 8.31
CA PRO A 175 0.12 33.45 9.55
C PRO A 175 -0.58 32.85 10.78
N ASN A 176 0.18 32.60 11.85
CA ASN A 176 -0.30 32.06 13.12
C ASN A 176 -0.95 30.66 13.05
N LEU A 177 -0.78 29.91 11.96
CA LEU A 177 -1.29 28.54 11.87
C LEU A 177 -0.28 27.51 12.39
N VAL A 178 1.02 27.79 12.21
CA VAL A 178 2.11 26.88 12.59
C VAL A 178 2.80 27.37 13.86
N HIS A 179 2.70 26.55 14.90
CA HIS A 179 3.33 26.78 16.20
C HIS A 179 4.46 25.76 16.42
N TRP A 180 5.68 26.18 16.11
CA TRP A 180 6.87 25.31 16.20
C TRP A 180 7.17 24.91 17.65
N GLU A 181 6.71 25.69 18.62
CA GLU A 181 6.85 25.43 20.05
C GLU A 181 6.13 24.14 20.47
N HIS A 182 5.11 23.72 19.72
CA HIS A 182 4.39 22.48 19.99
C HIS A 182 5.20 21.21 19.68
N LEU A 183 6.35 21.33 18.99
CA LEU A 183 7.27 20.21 18.77
C LEU A 183 8.13 19.90 20.00
N THR A 184 8.17 20.79 20.98
CA THR A 184 8.97 20.62 22.21
C THR A 184 8.08 20.59 23.47
N PRO A 185 8.59 20.06 24.59
CA PRO A 185 9.76 19.18 24.67
C PRO A 185 9.52 17.84 23.94
N VAL A 186 10.59 17.34 23.33
CA VAL A 186 10.61 16.04 22.62
C VAL A 186 10.66 14.92 23.67
N LEU A 187 9.84 13.88 23.49
CA LEU A 187 9.76 12.71 24.38
C LEU A 187 9.32 13.02 25.82
N ASP A 188 8.44 14.02 25.99
CA ASP A 188 7.87 14.40 27.29
C ASP A 188 7.19 13.22 28.03
N ARG A 189 6.56 12.32 27.25
CA ARG A 189 5.90 11.10 27.77
C ARG A 189 6.79 9.85 27.69
N GLY A 190 8.09 10.04 27.45
CA GLY A 190 9.07 8.98 27.21
C GLY A 190 8.94 8.31 25.84
N ILE A 191 9.79 7.30 25.59
CA ILE A 191 9.87 6.62 24.27
C ILE A 191 8.75 5.60 24.03
N LYS A 192 8.13 5.09 25.10
CA LYS A 192 7.15 3.99 25.01
C LYS A 192 5.91 4.34 24.17
N PRO A 193 5.28 5.52 24.30
CA PRO A 193 4.16 5.92 23.45
C PRO A 193 4.57 6.08 21.98
N VAL A 194 5.80 6.57 21.73
CA VAL A 194 6.35 6.70 20.36
C VAL A 194 6.50 5.33 19.72
N LEU A 195 7.08 4.35 20.41
CA LEU A 195 7.22 2.99 19.86
C LEU A 195 5.87 2.30 19.61
N ARG A 196 4.85 2.54 20.45
CA ARG A 196 3.49 2.01 20.20
C ARG A 196 2.85 2.65 18.97
N ALA A 197 3.02 3.95 18.79
CA ALA A 197 2.61 4.65 17.58
C ALA A 197 3.36 4.13 16.35
N THR A 198 4.68 3.92 16.45
CA THR A 198 5.52 3.32 15.40
C THR A 198 5.01 1.96 14.97
N LEU A 199 4.69 1.07 15.92
CA LEU A 199 4.14 -0.25 15.59
C LEU A 199 2.81 -0.14 14.84
N SER A 200 1.95 0.79 15.24
CA SER A 200 0.66 0.99 14.58
C SER A 200 0.83 1.55 13.16
N ILE A 201 1.75 2.51 12.96
CA ILE A 201 2.08 3.08 11.64
C ILE A 201 2.78 2.03 10.76
N LEU A 202 3.60 1.17 11.36
CA LEU A 202 4.24 0.06 10.66
C LEU A 202 3.19 -0.96 10.20
N THR A 203 2.23 -1.34 11.04
CA THR A 203 1.14 -2.25 10.64
C THR A 203 0.23 -1.61 9.59
N PHE A 204 -0.09 -0.33 9.75
CA PHE A 204 -0.90 0.44 8.82
C PHE A 204 -0.29 1.85 8.63
N PRO A 205 0.18 2.24 7.44
CA PRO A 205 -0.01 1.56 6.15
C PRO A 205 1.18 0.70 5.68
N PHE A 206 2.35 0.73 6.35
CA PHE A 206 3.58 0.21 5.73
C PHE A 206 3.57 -1.32 5.49
N ALA A 207 3.05 -2.12 6.42
CA ALA A 207 3.03 -3.58 6.29
C ALA A 207 2.05 -4.07 5.21
N GLU A 208 1.05 -3.26 4.85
CA GLU A 208 0.10 -3.59 3.79
C GLU A 208 0.77 -3.63 2.41
N THR A 209 1.97 -3.05 2.27
CA THR A 209 2.79 -3.15 1.05
C THR A 209 3.17 -4.58 0.68
N ILE A 210 3.06 -5.55 1.62
CA ILE A 210 3.24 -6.97 1.32
C ILE A 210 2.29 -7.47 0.22
N LEU A 211 1.15 -6.81 0.01
CA LEU A 211 0.23 -7.16 -1.07
C LEU A 211 0.83 -6.93 -2.47
N PHE A 212 1.71 -5.93 -2.59
CA PHE A 212 2.43 -5.63 -3.83
C PHE A 212 3.48 -6.68 -4.19
N ALA A 213 3.80 -7.62 -3.28
CA ALA A 213 4.63 -8.78 -3.62
C ALA A 213 4.03 -9.63 -4.76
N ASN A 214 2.72 -9.62 -4.97
CA ASN A 214 2.10 -10.29 -6.13
C ASN A 214 2.21 -9.49 -7.42
N VAL A 215 2.40 -8.17 -7.33
CA VAL A 215 2.50 -7.25 -8.47
C VAL A 215 3.95 -7.11 -8.94
N LEU A 216 4.91 -7.25 -8.02
CA LEU A 216 6.35 -7.17 -8.30
C LEU A 216 6.86 -8.08 -9.44
N PRO A 217 6.40 -9.34 -9.62
CA PRO A 217 6.84 -10.19 -10.73
C PRO A 217 6.58 -9.59 -12.12
N PHE A 218 5.52 -8.77 -12.27
CA PHE A 218 5.15 -8.12 -13.53
C PHE A 218 6.16 -7.04 -13.97
N THR A 219 6.98 -6.52 -13.04
CA THR A 219 8.09 -5.59 -13.34
C THR A 219 9.44 -6.29 -13.44
N LEU A 220 9.71 -7.28 -12.58
CA LEU A 220 11.03 -7.88 -12.42
C LEU A 220 11.51 -8.71 -13.63
N ILE A 221 10.58 -9.33 -14.37
CA ILE A 221 10.93 -10.14 -15.56
C ILE A 221 11.54 -9.28 -16.68
N GLN A 222 11.25 -7.97 -16.74
CA GLN A 222 11.91 -7.08 -17.70
C GLN A 222 13.43 -6.99 -17.46
N ARG A 223 13.88 -7.03 -16.20
CA ARG A 223 15.29 -6.74 -15.86
C ARG A 223 16.23 -7.92 -16.10
N ASN A 224 15.74 -9.16 -16.09
CA ASN A 224 16.56 -10.36 -16.37
C ASN A 224 16.71 -10.66 -17.86
N HIS A 225 15.92 -10.03 -18.74
CA HIS A 225 16.03 -10.19 -20.20
C HIS A 225 16.38 -8.90 -20.96
N GLY A 226 16.30 -7.74 -20.30
CA GLY A 226 16.90 -6.50 -20.76
C GLY A 226 18.38 -6.44 -20.39
N GLY A 227 19.21 -7.25 -21.07
CA GLY A 227 20.66 -7.12 -21.02
C GLY A 227 21.07 -5.75 -21.57
N TRP A 228 21.84 -5.02 -20.78
CA TRP A 228 22.94 -4.23 -21.33
C TRP A 228 24.09 -5.18 -21.63
#